data_AF-A0A0S8AGP4-F1
#
_entry.id   AF-A0A0S8AGP4-F1
#
_cell.length_a   1.000
_cell.length_b   1.000
_cell.length_c   1.000
_cell.angle_alpha   90.00
_cell.angle_beta   90.00
_cell.angle_gamma   90.00
#
_symmetry.space_group_name_H-M   'P 1'
#
loop_
_entity.id
_entity.type
_entity.pdbx_description
1 polymer ?
#
loop_
_entity_poly.entity_id
_entity_poly.type
_entity_poly.pdbx_seq_one_letter_code
_entity_poly.pdbx_strand_id
1 'polypeptide(L)'
;MPPVAWCALAFLALTGAGSVAAQEPAAPAADAAAAGLLSAEQLQSLVAPIALYPDELLAQTLVASTYPLEMIQLQQWLAKHPDLEDKALADSVATQPWDPSVQSMAAVPEVVKRLADDIQWTTELGNAFLAQQADVMDAVQVMRKKAQDKGALESNAQQKVDTVVVENKTVIVVESTNPEVIYVPSYSPTVVYPPPVYPY
;
A
#
# COMPACT_ATOMS: atom_id res chain seq x y z
N MET A 1 -44.05 43.11 -30.22
CA MET A 1 -44.70 41.78 -30.11
C MET A 1 -45.70 41.67 -31.25
N PRO A 2 -45.77 40.51 -31.94
CA PRO A 2 -45.18 40.17 -33.27
C PRO A 2 -46.05 40.65 -34.47
N PRO A 3 -45.61 40.62 -35.76
CA PRO A 3 -45.66 39.41 -36.62
C PRO A 3 -44.56 39.31 -37.74
N VAL A 4 -44.07 38.11 -38.09
CA VAL A 4 -44.37 37.26 -39.30
C VAL A 4 -43.51 37.51 -40.56
N ALA A 5 -42.76 36.45 -40.90
CA ALA A 5 -42.42 35.84 -42.21
C ALA A 5 -41.76 36.62 -43.37
N TRP A 6 -40.62 36.08 -43.84
CA TRP A 6 -40.28 35.53 -45.19
C TRP A 6 -38.72 35.59 -45.32
N CYS A 7 -37.97 34.66 -45.90
CA CYS A 7 -38.10 33.93 -47.16
C CYS A 7 -37.41 32.56 -47.08
N ALA A 8 -37.99 31.61 -47.80
CA ALA A 8 -37.40 30.34 -48.16
C ALA A 8 -36.22 30.51 -49.13
N LEU A 9 -35.26 29.57 -49.08
CA LEU A 9 -34.57 29.08 -50.27
C LEU A 9 -34.17 27.62 -50.04
N ALA A 10 -34.59 26.81 -51.00
CA ALA A 10 -34.47 25.36 -51.05
C ALA A 10 -33.21 24.91 -51.79
N PHE A 11 -32.97 23.60 -51.72
CA PHE A 11 -31.97 22.79 -52.45
C PHE A 11 -30.54 22.86 -51.88
N LEU A 12 -29.81 21.75 -51.69
CA LEU A 12 -29.74 20.55 -52.50
C LEU A 12 -29.37 19.33 -51.62
N ALA A 13 -29.97 18.18 -51.88
CA ALA A 13 -29.60 16.91 -51.26
C ALA A 13 -28.21 16.43 -51.75
N LEU A 14 -27.36 16.00 -50.83
CA LEU A 14 -26.25 15.10 -51.13
C LEU A 14 -26.32 13.90 -50.18
N THR A 15 -26.59 12.75 -50.78
CA THR A 15 -26.60 11.43 -50.15
C THR A 15 -25.19 11.03 -49.74
N GLY A 16 -24.97 10.90 -48.44
CA GLY A 16 -23.78 10.28 -47.86
C GLY A 16 -24.23 9.19 -46.88
N ALA A 17 -24.23 7.94 -47.32
CA ALA A 17 -24.36 6.78 -46.43
C ALA A 17 -23.04 6.62 -45.66
N GLY A 18 -22.96 7.27 -44.50
CA GLY A 18 -21.91 7.04 -43.50
C GLY A 18 -22.51 6.24 -42.35
N SER A 19 -22.01 5.03 -42.15
CA SER A 19 -22.37 4.16 -41.02
C SER A 19 -22.26 4.92 -39.70
N VAL A 20 -23.39 5.03 -38.99
CA VAL A 20 -23.41 5.47 -37.61
C VAL A 20 -22.87 4.31 -36.77
N ALA A 21 -21.58 4.33 -36.47
CA ALA A 21 -21.04 3.48 -35.41
C ALA A 21 -21.67 4.00 -34.11
N ALA A 22 -22.57 3.21 -33.54
CA ALA A 22 -23.08 3.43 -32.19
C ALA A 22 -21.89 3.39 -31.23
N GLN A 23 -21.51 4.56 -30.72
CA GLN A 23 -20.52 4.69 -29.68
C GLN A 23 -21.18 4.15 -28.41
N GLU A 24 -20.80 2.93 -28.03
CA GLU A 24 -21.17 2.32 -26.76
C GLU A 24 -20.81 3.31 -25.64
N PRO A 25 -21.70 3.54 -24.65
CA PRO A 25 -21.36 4.43 -23.55
C PRO A 25 -20.15 3.82 -22.84
N ALA A 26 -19.00 4.48 -22.97
CA ALA A 26 -17.86 4.21 -22.12
C ALA A 26 -18.36 4.25 -20.68
N ALA A 27 -18.18 3.14 -19.96
CA ALA A 27 -18.45 3.08 -18.53
C ALA A 27 -17.80 4.32 -17.88
N PRO A 28 -18.48 4.97 -16.91
CA PRO A 28 -17.89 6.12 -16.24
C PRO A 28 -16.55 5.67 -15.66
N ALA A 29 -15.47 6.23 -16.18
CA ALA A 29 -14.18 6.18 -15.52
C ALA A 29 -14.42 6.74 -14.12
N ALA A 30 -14.27 5.89 -13.10
CA ALA A 30 -14.43 6.28 -11.72
C ALA A 30 -13.59 7.55 -11.46
N ASP A 31 -14.27 8.54 -10.88
CA ASP A 31 -13.79 9.85 -10.43
C ASP A 31 -12.28 10.08 -10.48
N ALA A 32 -11.83 10.71 -11.57
CA ALA A 32 -10.54 11.39 -11.65
C ALA A 32 -10.56 12.76 -10.93
N ALA A 33 -11.26 12.86 -9.78
CA ALA A 33 -11.52 14.11 -9.08
C ALA A 33 -11.25 14.02 -7.54
N ALA A 34 -10.11 13.44 -7.17
CA ALA A 34 -9.44 13.61 -5.87
C ALA A 34 -7.91 13.62 -6.11
N ALA A 35 -7.38 14.69 -6.70
CA ALA A 35 -6.07 14.73 -7.37
C ALA A 35 -4.81 14.65 -6.46
N GLY A 36 -4.86 13.95 -5.34
CA GLY A 36 -3.68 13.71 -4.48
C GLY A 36 -3.79 12.51 -3.53
N LEU A 37 -4.96 11.89 -3.41
CA LEU A 37 -5.18 10.73 -2.54
C LEU A 37 -5.24 9.45 -3.39
N LEU A 38 -4.68 8.37 -2.87
CA LEU A 38 -4.73 7.06 -3.53
C LEU A 38 -6.10 6.40 -3.30
N SER A 39 -6.61 5.70 -4.31
CA SER A 39 -7.83 4.90 -4.19
C SER A 39 -7.64 3.74 -3.21
N ALA A 40 -8.74 3.16 -2.74
CA ALA A 40 -8.71 1.99 -1.86
C ALA A 40 -7.96 0.79 -2.50
N GLU A 41 -8.10 0.55 -3.80
CA GLU A 41 -7.40 -0.53 -4.53
C GLU A 41 -5.91 -0.23 -4.69
N GLN A 42 -5.56 1.04 -4.92
CA GLN A 42 -4.15 1.47 -4.98
C GLN A 42 -3.48 1.29 -3.62
N LEU A 43 -4.15 1.69 -2.54
CA LEU A 43 -3.68 1.47 -1.17
C LEU A 43 -3.52 -0.01 -0.83
N GLN A 44 -4.51 -0.84 -1.19
CA GLN A 44 -4.41 -2.29 -1.01
C GLN A 44 -3.19 -2.88 -1.71
N SER A 45 -2.91 -2.42 -2.94
CA SER A 45 -1.72 -2.83 -3.70
C SER A 45 -0.43 -2.34 -3.05
N LEU A 46 -0.43 -1.10 -2.55
CA LEU A 46 0.71 -0.46 -1.90
C LEU A 46 1.12 -1.17 -0.61
N VAL A 47 0.14 -1.55 0.23
CA VAL A 47 0.38 -2.24 1.51
C VAL A 47 0.52 -3.75 1.38
N ALA A 48 0.17 -4.33 0.23
CA ALA A 48 0.20 -5.77 -0.02
C ALA A 48 1.52 -6.48 0.38
N PRO A 49 2.71 -5.86 0.29
CA PRO A 49 3.97 -6.49 0.74
C PRO A 49 4.14 -6.56 2.25
N ILE A 50 3.49 -5.68 3.01
CA ILE A 50 3.69 -5.53 4.47
C ILE A 50 2.43 -5.83 5.28
N ALA A 51 1.29 -6.07 4.63
CA ALA A 51 0.00 -6.23 5.29
C ALA A 51 -0.04 -7.38 6.31
N LEU A 52 0.78 -8.42 6.12
CA LEU A 52 0.84 -9.58 7.03
C LEU A 52 1.89 -9.43 8.15
N TYR A 53 2.61 -8.32 8.23
CA TYR A 53 3.53 -8.07 9.33
C TYR A 53 2.77 -8.01 10.66
N PRO A 54 3.39 -8.42 11.79
CA PRO A 54 2.88 -8.12 13.13
C PRO A 54 2.62 -6.62 13.30
N ASP A 55 1.62 -6.26 14.10
CA ASP A 55 1.11 -4.89 14.22
C ASP A 55 2.20 -3.88 14.61
N GLU A 56 3.05 -4.24 15.57
CA GLU A 56 4.20 -3.42 16.00
C GLU A 56 5.18 -3.20 14.84
N LEU A 57 5.56 -4.26 14.12
CA LEU A 57 6.49 -4.17 13.00
C LEU A 57 5.88 -3.37 11.85
N LEU A 58 4.59 -3.56 11.57
CA LEU A 58 3.85 -2.81 10.56
C LEU A 58 3.85 -1.32 10.87
N ALA A 59 3.50 -0.94 12.10
CA ALA A 59 3.48 0.45 12.52
C ALA A 59 4.87 1.08 12.38
N GLN A 60 5.91 0.40 12.84
CA GLN A 60 7.28 0.86 12.73
C GLN A 60 7.73 0.99 11.27
N THR A 61 7.34 0.05 10.40
CA THR A 61 7.62 0.08 8.95
C THR A 61 6.96 1.28 8.28
N LEU A 62 5.70 1.57 8.62
CA LEU A 62 4.96 2.72 8.09
C LEU A 62 5.61 4.04 8.52
N VAL A 63 6.01 4.17 9.79
CA VAL A 63 6.73 5.37 10.25
C VAL A 63 8.09 5.49 9.56
N ALA A 64 8.89 4.42 9.52
CA ALA A 64 10.20 4.43 8.87
C ALA A 64 10.11 4.77 7.36
N SER A 65 9.02 4.40 6.69
CA SER A 65 8.79 4.73 5.28
C SER A 65 8.67 6.24 5.01
N THR A 66 8.41 7.06 6.04
CA THR A 66 8.41 8.52 5.93
C THR A 66 9.82 9.13 5.89
N TYR A 67 10.86 8.32 6.08
CA TYR A 67 12.28 8.70 6.05
C TYR A 67 13.08 7.89 5.01
N PRO A 68 12.72 7.93 3.70
CA PRO A 68 13.31 7.06 2.68
C PRO A 68 14.83 7.24 2.52
N LEU A 69 15.34 8.47 2.65
CA LEU A 69 16.79 8.73 2.58
C LEU A 69 17.53 8.06 3.76
N GLU A 70 16.98 8.15 4.96
CA GLU A 70 17.60 7.56 6.15
C GLU A 70 17.56 6.03 6.09
N MET A 71 16.55 5.43 5.45
CA MET A 71 16.53 3.98 5.17
C MET A 71 17.68 3.52 4.27
N ILE A 72 18.01 4.28 3.22
CA ILE A 72 19.18 3.99 2.39
C ILE A 72 20.46 4.12 3.21
N GLN A 73 20.57 5.17 4.01
CA GLN A 73 21.75 5.42 4.84
C GLN A 73 21.95 4.31 5.87
N LEU A 74 20.87 3.86 6.52
CA LEU A 74 20.89 2.74 7.44
C LEU A 74 21.29 1.44 6.74
N GLN A 75 20.74 1.13 5.56
CA GLN A 75 21.14 -0.05 4.80
C GLN A 75 22.64 -0.04 4.49
N GLN A 76 23.16 1.10 4.00
CA GLN A 76 24.58 1.26 3.71
C GLN A 76 25.46 1.18 4.96
N TRP A 77 24.96 1.67 6.09
CA TRP A 77 25.66 1.60 7.37
C TRP A 77 25.72 0.15 7.86
N LEU A 78 24.61 -0.59 7.87
CA LEU A 78 24.58 -2.01 8.24
C LEU A 78 25.56 -2.83 7.39
N ALA A 79 25.62 -2.56 6.07
CA ALA A 79 26.58 -3.22 5.17
C ALA A 79 28.06 -2.92 5.49
N LYS A 80 28.37 -1.78 6.13
CA LYS A 80 29.72 -1.41 6.57
C LYS A 80 30.05 -1.92 7.97
N HIS A 81 29.05 -2.37 8.71
CA HIS A 81 29.15 -2.82 10.09
C HIS A 81 28.59 -4.24 10.27
N PRO A 82 29.02 -5.23 9.47
CA PRO A 82 28.44 -6.59 9.50
C PRO A 82 28.72 -7.34 10.82
N ASP A 83 29.72 -6.90 11.58
CA ASP A 83 30.14 -7.54 12.84
C ASP A 83 29.40 -6.99 14.08
N LEU A 84 28.49 -6.01 13.90
CA LEU A 84 27.73 -5.43 15.01
C LEU A 84 26.39 -6.16 15.18
N GLU A 85 26.16 -6.68 16.38
CA GLU A 85 24.94 -7.39 16.75
C GLU A 85 24.38 -6.89 18.10
N ASP A 86 23.11 -7.23 18.35
CA ASP A 86 22.38 -6.99 19.59
C ASP A 86 22.60 -5.59 20.18
N LYS A 87 23.07 -5.52 21.44
CA LYS A 87 23.31 -4.27 22.16
C LYS A 87 24.38 -3.41 21.49
N ALA A 88 25.43 -4.00 20.92
CA ALA A 88 26.49 -3.24 20.27
C ALA A 88 25.97 -2.56 19.00
N LEU A 89 25.10 -3.23 18.26
CA LEU A 89 24.38 -2.66 17.12
C LEU A 89 23.48 -1.51 17.58
N ALA A 90 22.62 -1.75 18.57
CA ALA A 90 21.69 -0.75 19.09
C ALA A 90 22.41 0.51 19.61
N ASP A 91 23.46 0.33 20.41
CA ASP A 91 24.25 1.43 20.97
C ASP A 91 24.95 2.23 19.86
N SER A 92 25.44 1.56 18.80
CA SER A 92 26.11 2.21 17.68
C SER A 92 25.14 3.01 16.81
N VAL A 93 23.98 2.43 16.50
CA VAL A 93 22.95 3.10 15.67
C VAL A 93 22.32 4.28 16.41
N ALA A 94 22.19 4.22 17.73
CA ALA A 94 21.69 5.33 18.55
C ALA A 94 22.58 6.60 18.47
N THR A 95 23.83 6.48 18.02
CA THR A 95 24.72 7.63 17.80
C THR A 95 24.52 8.30 16.44
N GLN A 96 23.77 7.68 15.53
CA GLN A 96 23.52 8.21 14.20
C GLN A 96 22.43 9.30 14.23
N PRO A 97 22.49 10.32 13.37
CA PRO A 97 21.58 11.46 13.41
C PRO A 97 20.18 11.18 12.83
N TRP A 98 19.78 9.91 12.77
CA TRP A 98 18.50 9.46 12.22
C TRP A 98 17.36 9.54 13.22
N ASP A 99 16.13 9.55 12.74
CA ASP A 99 14.93 9.45 13.57
C ASP A 99 14.92 8.13 14.39
N PRO A 100 14.39 8.11 15.63
CA PRO A 100 14.30 6.87 16.43
C PRO A 100 13.59 5.71 15.73
N SER A 101 12.59 5.99 14.87
CA SER A 101 11.92 4.95 14.06
C SER A 101 12.86 4.32 13.05
N VAL A 102 13.79 5.09 12.47
CA VAL A 102 14.84 4.62 11.57
C VAL A 102 15.89 3.85 12.36
N GLN A 103 16.37 4.40 13.48
CA GLN A 103 17.37 3.74 14.32
C GLN A 103 16.91 2.34 14.76
N SER A 104 15.66 2.22 15.19
CA SER A 104 15.07 0.97 15.65
C SER A 104 14.88 -0.07 14.54
N MET A 105 14.86 0.33 13.26
CA MET A 105 14.84 -0.61 12.13
C MET A 105 16.14 -1.42 11.99
N ALA A 106 17.24 -1.01 12.63
CA ALA A 106 18.51 -1.75 12.59
C ALA A 106 18.38 -3.20 13.10
N ALA A 107 17.44 -3.45 14.02
CA ALA A 107 17.14 -4.78 14.54
C ALA A 107 16.40 -5.69 13.54
N VAL A 108 15.92 -5.14 12.42
CA VAL A 108 15.16 -5.83 11.38
C VAL A 108 15.76 -5.57 9.98
N PRO A 109 16.99 -6.04 9.72
CA PRO A 109 17.73 -5.72 8.49
C PRO A 109 17.00 -6.13 7.20
N GLU A 110 16.15 -7.17 7.25
CA GLU A 110 15.31 -7.57 6.12
C GLU A 110 14.26 -6.51 5.75
N VAL A 111 13.68 -5.82 6.73
CA VAL A 111 12.73 -4.72 6.49
C VAL A 111 13.47 -3.49 5.98
N VAL A 112 14.64 -3.17 6.56
CA VAL A 112 15.52 -2.11 6.04
C VAL A 112 15.84 -2.36 4.57
N LYS A 113 16.24 -3.60 4.23
CA LYS A 113 16.53 -3.99 2.85
C LYS A 113 15.31 -3.82 1.95
N ARG A 114 14.12 -4.25 2.38
CA ARG A 114 12.88 -4.09 1.61
C ARG A 114 12.57 -2.62 1.32
N LEU A 115 12.68 -1.76 2.34
CA LEU A 115 12.43 -0.33 2.21
C LEU A 115 13.50 0.35 1.35
N ALA A 116 14.76 -0.07 1.47
CA ALA A 116 15.88 0.55 0.78
C ALA A 116 16.05 0.09 -0.68
N ASP A 117 15.66 -1.14 -1.02
CA ASP A 117 15.77 -1.69 -2.37
C ASP A 117 14.72 -1.10 -3.33
N ASP A 118 13.58 -0.63 -2.81
CA ASP A 118 12.49 -0.02 -3.59
C ASP A 118 12.10 1.36 -3.01
N ILE A 119 12.95 2.34 -3.23
CA ILE A 119 12.79 3.70 -2.67
C ILE A 119 11.58 4.42 -3.23
N GLN A 120 11.18 4.13 -4.46
CA GLN A 120 9.97 4.69 -5.02
C GLN A 120 8.75 4.19 -4.24
N TRP A 121 8.62 2.87 -4.06
CA TRP A 121 7.54 2.28 -3.25
C TRP A 121 7.57 2.80 -1.81
N THR A 122 8.74 2.87 -1.18
CA THR A 122 8.88 3.40 0.19
C THR A 122 8.41 4.85 0.31
N THR A 123 8.75 5.68 -0.68
CA THR A 123 8.32 7.09 -0.72
C THR A 123 6.81 7.19 -0.92
N GLU A 124 6.24 6.38 -1.83
CA GLU A 124 4.78 6.32 -2.04
C GLU A 124 4.03 5.85 -0.79
N LEU A 125 4.56 4.83 -0.10
CA LEU A 125 4.03 4.32 1.16
C LEU A 125 4.04 5.38 2.26
N GLY A 126 5.18 6.05 2.47
CA GLY A 126 5.32 7.11 3.46
C GLY A 126 4.40 8.29 3.18
N ASN A 127 4.32 8.74 1.93
CA ASN A 127 3.41 9.81 1.53
C ASN A 127 1.94 9.44 1.77
N ALA A 128 1.54 8.21 1.41
CA ALA A 128 0.18 7.73 1.64
C ALA A 128 -0.13 7.66 3.14
N PHE A 129 0.81 7.18 3.96
CA PHE A 129 0.64 7.11 5.42
C PHE A 129 0.48 8.50 6.04
N LEU A 130 1.25 9.50 5.59
CA LEU A 130 1.14 10.88 6.06
C LEU A 130 -0.16 11.56 5.61
N ALA A 131 -0.62 11.30 4.38
CA ALA A 131 -1.77 11.98 3.79
C ALA A 131 -3.13 11.36 4.16
N GLN A 132 -3.18 10.03 4.31
CA GLN A 132 -4.41 9.25 4.44
C GLN A 132 -4.22 8.02 5.35
N GLN A 133 -3.66 8.23 6.54
CA GLN A 133 -3.36 7.18 7.52
C GLN A 133 -4.52 6.21 7.75
N ALA A 134 -5.74 6.72 7.95
CA ALA A 134 -6.91 5.88 8.20
C ALA A 134 -7.19 4.92 7.03
N ASP A 135 -7.13 5.42 5.79
CA ASP A 135 -7.37 4.61 4.60
C ASP A 135 -6.25 3.57 4.38
N VAL A 136 -5.00 3.92 4.70
CA VAL A 136 -3.87 2.97 4.69
C VAL A 136 -4.13 1.81 5.66
N MET A 137 -4.56 2.11 6.89
CA MET A 137 -4.84 1.08 7.89
C MET A 137 -6.05 0.23 7.51
N ASP A 138 -7.10 0.83 6.93
CA ASP A 138 -8.25 0.10 6.40
C ASP A 138 -7.83 -0.84 5.25
N ALA A 139 -6.93 -0.38 4.36
CA ALA A 139 -6.39 -1.21 3.30
C ALA A 139 -5.60 -2.42 3.85
N VAL A 140 -4.81 -2.23 4.92
CA VAL A 140 -4.15 -3.35 5.61
C VAL A 140 -5.17 -4.38 6.09
N GLN A 141 -6.24 -3.94 6.76
CA GLN A 141 -7.27 -4.83 7.30
C GLN A 141 -7.99 -5.60 6.18
N VAL A 142 -8.28 -4.95 5.05
CA VAL A 142 -8.81 -5.63 3.85
C VAL A 142 -7.84 -6.70 3.36
N MET A 143 -6.54 -6.41 3.29
CA MET A 143 -5.53 -7.34 2.82
C MET A 143 -5.30 -8.50 3.80
N ARG A 144 -5.36 -8.26 5.11
CA ARG A 144 -5.32 -9.31 6.14
C ARG A 144 -6.53 -10.22 6.05
N LYS A 145 -7.73 -9.66 5.88
CA LYS A 145 -8.94 -10.45 5.71
C LYS A 145 -8.85 -11.34 4.47
N LYS A 146 -8.43 -10.78 3.33
CA LYS A 146 -8.21 -11.57 2.10
C LYS A 146 -7.21 -12.71 2.28
N ALA A 147 -6.17 -12.50 3.08
CA ALA A 147 -5.17 -13.54 3.37
C ALA A 147 -5.72 -14.61 4.32
N GLN A 148 -6.44 -14.21 5.37
CA GLN A 148 -7.10 -15.12 6.31
C GLN A 148 -8.13 -16.00 5.60
N ASP A 149 -8.97 -15.41 4.75
CA ASP A 149 -9.99 -16.13 3.96
C ASP A 149 -9.35 -17.18 3.00
N LYS A 150 -8.04 -17.07 2.72
CA LYS A 150 -7.26 -17.99 1.88
C LYS A 150 -6.34 -18.93 2.67
N GLY A 151 -6.35 -18.87 4.01
CA GLY A 151 -5.44 -19.65 4.87
C GLY A 151 -3.98 -19.19 4.82
N ALA A 152 -3.72 -18.00 4.28
CA ALA A 152 -2.37 -17.41 4.21
C ALA A 152 -2.02 -16.56 5.44
N LEU A 153 -2.99 -16.29 6.33
CA LEU A 153 -2.80 -15.60 7.59
C LEU A 153 -3.48 -16.39 8.72
N GLU A 154 -2.69 -17.17 9.45
CA GLU A 154 -3.15 -18.04 10.53
C GLU A 154 -2.19 -17.99 11.72
N SER A 155 -2.69 -18.29 12.91
CA SER A 155 -1.87 -18.47 14.11
C SER A 155 -0.94 -19.67 13.96
N ASN A 156 0.32 -19.49 14.33
CA ASN A 156 1.34 -20.53 14.29
C ASN A 156 2.40 -20.30 15.40
N ALA A 157 3.55 -20.96 15.31
CA ALA A 157 4.60 -20.84 16.33
C ALA A 157 5.25 -19.45 16.41
N GLN A 158 5.17 -18.64 15.35
CA GLN A 158 5.85 -17.35 15.20
C GLN A 158 4.91 -16.15 15.38
N GLN A 159 3.62 -16.32 15.08
CA GLN A 159 2.62 -15.26 15.17
C GLN A 159 1.28 -15.78 15.69
N LYS A 160 0.56 -14.92 16.40
CA LYS A 160 -0.81 -15.10 16.83
C LYS A 160 -1.71 -14.16 16.02
N VAL A 161 -2.74 -14.73 15.42
CA VAL A 161 -3.75 -14.00 14.65
C VAL A 161 -5.06 -14.07 15.41
N ASP A 162 -5.52 -12.92 15.88
CA ASP A 162 -6.79 -12.75 16.57
C ASP A 162 -7.74 -11.86 15.78
N THR A 163 -9.03 -11.97 16.09
CA THR A 163 -10.07 -11.13 15.51
C THR A 163 -10.86 -10.50 16.64
N VAL A 164 -10.79 -9.17 16.74
CA VAL A 164 -11.45 -8.40 17.79
C VAL A 164 -12.46 -7.43 17.19
N VAL A 165 -13.49 -7.10 17.96
CA VAL A 165 -14.49 -6.10 17.56
C VAL A 165 -14.22 -4.80 18.30
N VAL A 166 -13.86 -3.77 17.56
CA VAL A 166 -13.62 -2.41 18.08
C VAL A 166 -14.62 -1.48 17.40
N GLU A 167 -15.46 -0.79 18.17
CA GLU A 167 -16.44 0.17 17.65
C GLU A 167 -17.29 -0.39 16.49
N ASN A 168 -17.78 -1.62 16.64
CA ASN A 168 -18.57 -2.37 15.65
C ASN A 168 -17.81 -2.72 14.35
N LYS A 169 -16.49 -2.51 14.29
CA LYS A 169 -15.62 -2.98 13.21
C LYS A 169 -14.86 -4.22 13.65
N THR A 170 -14.75 -5.19 12.74
CA THR A 170 -13.91 -6.38 12.93
C THR A 170 -12.48 -6.04 12.54
N VAL A 171 -11.54 -6.22 13.45
CA VAL A 171 -10.11 -5.92 13.28
C VAL A 171 -9.31 -7.21 13.47
N ILE A 172 -8.46 -7.52 12.50
CA ILE A 172 -7.50 -8.63 12.57
C ILE A 172 -6.21 -8.08 13.18
N VAL A 173 -5.87 -8.62 14.35
CA VAL A 173 -4.68 -8.28 15.13
C VAL A 173 -3.65 -9.38 14.92
N VAL A 174 -2.42 -9.00 14.57
CA VAL A 174 -1.31 -9.94 14.36
C VAL A 174 -0.20 -9.59 15.35
N GLU A 175 0.08 -10.51 16.27
CA GLU A 175 1.12 -10.33 17.29
C GLU A 175 2.22 -11.38 17.10
N SER A 176 3.46 -10.99 17.34
CA SER A 176 4.55 -11.98 17.47
C SER A 176 4.31 -12.83 18.71
N THR A 177 4.52 -14.14 18.62
CA THR A 177 4.42 -15.04 19.80
C THR A 177 5.55 -14.82 20.81
N ASN A 178 6.67 -14.27 20.35
CA ASN A 178 7.79 -13.83 21.17
C ASN A 178 8.08 -12.34 20.92
N PRO A 179 7.92 -11.45 21.91
CA PRO A 179 8.20 -10.02 21.74
C PRO A 179 9.70 -9.71 21.62
N GLU A 180 10.58 -10.61 22.09
CA GLU A 180 12.04 -10.45 21.98
C GLU A 180 12.57 -10.86 20.61
N VAL A 181 11.77 -11.57 19.81
CA VAL A 181 12.16 -12.04 18.47
C VAL A 181 11.14 -11.53 17.46
N ILE A 182 11.51 -10.46 16.75
CA ILE A 182 10.67 -9.91 15.68
C ILE A 182 10.76 -10.81 14.46
N TYR A 183 9.75 -11.65 14.25
CA TYR A 183 9.65 -12.43 13.02
C TYR A 183 9.11 -11.53 11.90
N VAL A 184 9.85 -11.45 10.79
CA VAL A 184 9.41 -10.76 9.57
C VAL A 184 8.82 -11.81 8.62
N PRO A 185 7.50 -11.79 8.36
CA PRO A 185 6.88 -12.72 7.43
C PRO A 185 7.44 -12.55 6.02
N SER A 186 7.96 -13.63 5.43
CA SER A 186 8.36 -13.67 4.03
C SER A 186 7.27 -14.35 3.21
N TYR A 187 6.57 -13.59 2.38
CA TYR A 187 5.56 -14.11 1.45
C TYR A 187 5.62 -13.32 0.14
N SER A 188 5.17 -13.95 -0.95
CA SER A 188 4.97 -13.25 -2.21
C SER A 188 3.56 -12.68 -2.27
N PRO A 189 3.37 -11.35 -2.37
CA PRO A 189 2.06 -10.75 -2.47
C PRO A 189 1.26 -11.26 -3.67
N THR A 190 1.91 -11.63 -4.78
CA THR A 190 1.22 -12.18 -5.97
C THR A 190 0.71 -13.60 -5.77
N VAL A 191 1.25 -14.34 -4.80
CA VAL A 191 0.76 -15.68 -4.42
C VAL A 191 -0.45 -15.56 -3.49
N VAL A 192 -0.39 -14.64 -2.51
CA VAL A 192 -1.49 -14.42 -1.56
C VAL A 192 -2.65 -13.65 -2.22
N TYR A 193 -2.32 -12.72 -3.11
CA TYR A 193 -3.24 -11.82 -3.82
C TYR A 193 -3.05 -11.93 -5.35
N PRO A 194 -3.36 -13.09 -5.96
CA PRO A 194 -3.26 -13.25 -7.41
C PRO A 194 -4.19 -12.25 -8.14
N PRO A 195 -3.77 -11.78 -9.33
CA PRO A 195 -4.61 -10.93 -10.15
C PRO A 195 -5.91 -11.66 -10.54
N PRO A 196 -7.01 -10.92 -10.79
CA PRO A 196 -8.27 -11.51 -11.20
C PRO A 196 -8.10 -12.32 -12.49
N VAL A 197 -8.64 -13.55 -12.51
CA VAL A 197 -8.68 -14.38 -13.71
C VAL A 197 -9.87 -13.93 -14.55
N TYR A 198 -9.61 -13.30 -15.70
CA TYR A 198 -10.66 -12.96 -16.66
C TYR A 198 -10.96 -14.19 -17.52
N PRO A 199 -12.20 -14.73 -17.52
CA PRO A 199 -12.60 -15.70 -18.52
C PRO A 199 -12.64 -14.99 -19.89
N TYR A 200 -11.94 -15.54 -20.87
CA TYR A 200 -11.99 -15.12 -22.28
C TYR A 200 -13.27 -15.64 -22.94
#